data_AF-A0A8S2XSP2-F1
#
_entry.id   AF-A0A8S2XSP2-F1
#
_cell.length_a   1.000
_cell.length_b   1.000
_cell.length_c   1.000
_cell.angle_alpha   90.00
_cell.angle_beta   90.00
_cell.angle_gamma   90.00
#
_symmetry.space_group_name_H-M   'P 1'
#
loop_
_entity.id
_entity.type
_entity.pdbx_description
1 polymer ?
#
loop_
_entity_poly.entity_id
_entity_poly.type
_entity_poly.pdbx_seq_one_letter_code
_entity_poly.pdbx_strand_id
1 'polypeptide(L)'
;CKYQISIDGTVTAYRYPYLLTGSSLILKQDSSYYEHYYADLIPYKHYISIKKDLSDLLEKLKWARENDEEVQRIIKRAQRFSQKHSLPNHILCYHMKIFQ
;
A
#
# COMPACT_ATOMS: atom_id res chain seq x y z
N CYS A 1 -9.59 -11.54 6.27
CA CYS A 1 -9.43 -11.50 4.81
C CYS A 1 -7.96 -11.70 4.45
N LYS A 2 -7.62 -12.44 3.38
CA LYS A 2 -6.20 -12.69 2.98
C LYS A 2 -5.67 -11.63 2.00
N TYR A 3 -6.57 -11.06 1.19
CA TYR A 3 -6.26 -10.07 0.14
C TYR A 3 -7.21 -8.87 0.25
N GLN A 4 -6.69 -7.67 0.05
CA GLN A 4 -7.45 -6.43 0.04
C GLN A 4 -7.09 -5.61 -1.20
N ILE A 5 -8.08 -5.23 -1.99
CA ILE A 5 -7.87 -4.42 -3.20
C ILE A 5 -8.05 -2.95 -2.81
N SER A 6 -7.10 -2.09 -3.19
CA SER A 6 -7.15 -0.63 -3.05
C SER A 6 -7.27 0.00 -4.43
N ILE A 7 -8.42 0.65 -4.68
CA ILE A 7 -8.79 1.31 -5.92
C ILE A 7 -9.04 2.77 -5.57
N ASP A 8 -8.51 3.68 -6.39
CA ASP A 8 -8.70 5.11 -6.20
C ASP A 8 -10.10 5.54 -6.65
N GLY A 9 -10.62 6.60 -6.05
CA GLY A 9 -11.92 7.19 -6.38
C GLY A 9 -11.74 8.50 -7.14
N THR A 10 -12.36 9.56 -6.65
CA THR A 10 -12.10 10.93 -7.12
C THR A 10 -10.62 11.33 -6.96
N VAL A 11 -9.98 10.81 -5.92
CA VAL A 11 -8.55 10.96 -5.59
C VAL A 11 -8.02 9.65 -4.98
N THR A 12 -6.83 9.67 -4.37
CA THR A 12 -6.26 8.55 -3.62
C THR A 12 -7.23 7.98 -2.59
N ALA A 13 -7.20 6.66 -2.41
CA ALA A 13 -8.03 6.02 -1.40
C ALA A 13 -7.52 6.29 0.03
N TYR A 14 -8.20 7.14 0.80
CA TYR A 14 -7.85 7.46 2.20
C TYR A 14 -7.88 6.27 3.17
N ARG A 15 -8.43 5.13 2.75
CA ARG A 15 -8.32 3.89 3.51
C ARG A 15 -6.93 3.26 3.43
N TYR A 16 -6.13 3.59 2.43
CA TYR A 16 -4.86 2.93 2.13
C TYR A 16 -3.84 2.93 3.30
N PRO A 17 -3.66 4.02 4.08
CA PRO A 17 -2.84 3.98 5.30
C PRO A 17 -3.29 2.90 6.30
N TYR A 18 -4.60 2.76 6.49
CA TYR A 18 -5.18 1.78 7.41
C TYR A 18 -5.09 0.35 6.88
N LEU A 19 -5.04 0.16 5.56
CA LEU A 19 -4.81 -1.17 4.98
C LEU A 19 -3.36 -1.61 5.22
N LEU A 20 -2.39 -0.68 5.16
CA LEU A 20 -0.96 -0.96 5.37
C LEU A 20 -0.64 -1.45 6.80
N THR A 21 -1.45 -1.10 7.79
CA THR A 21 -1.31 -1.62 9.17
C THR A 21 -1.91 -3.02 9.35
N GLY A 22 -2.78 -3.45 8.43
CA GLY A 22 -3.49 -4.72 8.50
C GLY A 22 -2.60 -5.94 8.26
N SER A 23 -3.17 -7.12 8.43
CA SER A 23 -2.53 -8.43 8.19
C SER A 23 -2.91 -9.05 6.85
N SER A 24 -3.30 -8.22 5.88
CA SER A 24 -3.74 -8.63 4.54
C SER A 24 -2.79 -8.13 3.47
N LEU A 25 -2.64 -8.89 2.38
CA LEU A 25 -1.91 -8.41 1.21
C LEU A 25 -2.72 -7.32 0.50
N ILE A 26 -2.08 -6.20 0.18
CA ILE A 26 -2.73 -5.11 -0.52
C ILE A 26 -2.40 -5.19 -2.01
N LEU A 27 -3.44 -5.23 -2.84
CA LEU A 27 -3.34 -5.04 -4.28
C LEU A 27 -3.74 -3.60 -4.59
N LYS A 28 -2.78 -2.74 -4.91
CA LYS A 28 -3.01 -1.32 -5.20
C LYS A 28 -3.09 -1.11 -6.70
N GLN A 29 -4.20 -0.51 -7.15
CA GLN A 29 -4.36 -0.06 -8.52
C GLN A 29 -3.29 1.00 -8.86
N ASP A 30 -2.70 0.84 -10.04
CA ASP A 30 -1.83 1.82 -10.64
C ASP A 30 -2.64 3.05 -11.07
N SER A 31 -2.19 4.21 -10.62
CA SER A 31 -2.95 5.45 -10.66
C SER A 31 -2.00 6.63 -10.54
N SER A 32 -2.35 7.73 -11.20
CA SER A 32 -1.62 9.00 -11.15
C SER A 32 -1.80 9.74 -9.83
N TYR A 33 -2.79 9.37 -9.01
CA TYR A 33 -3.00 9.98 -7.71
C TYR A 33 -1.96 9.49 -6.70
N TYR A 34 -1.39 10.41 -5.93
CA TYR A 34 -0.38 10.13 -4.93
C TYR A 34 -0.65 10.85 -3.61
N GLU A 35 -0.20 10.25 -2.51
CA GLU A 35 -0.11 10.92 -1.22
C GLU A 35 1.35 11.13 -0.84
N HIS A 36 1.60 12.00 0.13
CA HIS A 36 2.95 12.39 0.54
C HIS A 36 3.87 11.22 0.93
N TYR A 37 3.34 10.10 1.42
CA TYR A 37 4.12 8.91 1.79
C TYR A 37 4.27 7.89 0.65
N TYR A 38 3.67 8.12 -0.53
CA TYR A 38 3.74 7.17 -1.65
C TYR A 38 5.15 7.07 -2.23
N ALA A 39 5.95 8.13 -2.12
CA ALA A 39 7.35 8.13 -2.58
C ALA A 39 8.18 7.01 -1.93
N ASP A 40 7.87 6.65 -0.69
CA ASP A 40 8.58 5.60 0.05
C ASP A 40 7.93 4.21 -0.12
N LEU A 41 6.81 4.11 -0.83
CA LEU A 41 6.09 2.87 -1.07
C LEU A 41 6.54 2.16 -2.34
N ILE A 42 7.21 1.02 -2.17
CA ILE A 42 7.80 0.27 -3.28
C ILE A 42 6.92 -0.95 -3.64
N PRO A 43 6.52 -1.11 -4.93
CA PRO A 43 5.84 -2.31 -5.42
C PRO A 43 6.63 -3.59 -5.11
N TYR A 44 5.94 -4.68 -4.81
CA TYR A 44 6.49 -5.97 -4.39
C TYR A 44 7.32 -5.95 -3.09
N LYS A 45 7.54 -4.78 -2.49
CA LYS A 45 8.11 -4.65 -1.13
C LYS A 45 7.04 -4.40 -0.09
N HIS A 46 6.09 -3.51 -0.39
CA HIS A 46 5.03 -3.09 0.55
C HIS A 46 3.62 -3.46 0.05
N TYR A 47 3.41 -3.62 -1.26
CA TYR A 47 2.12 -3.98 -1.85
C TYR A 47 2.33 -4.60 -3.24
N ILE A 48 1.27 -5.18 -3.83
CA ILE A 48 1.29 -5.64 -5.23
C ILE A 48 0.58 -4.60 -6.10
N SER A 49 1.25 -4.13 -7.15
CA SER A 49 0.64 -3.24 -8.14
C SER A 49 -0.23 -4.04 -9.11
N ILE A 50 -1.42 -3.54 -9.39
CA ILE A 50 -2.34 -4.03 -10.44
C ILE A 50 -2.59 -2.90 -11.44
N LYS A 51 -2.81 -3.25 -12.70
CA LYS A 51 -3.06 -2.27 -13.77
C LYS A 51 -4.31 -1.43 -13.49
N LYS A 52 -4.33 -0.22 -14.07
CA LYS A 52 -5.45 0.70 -13.98
C LYS A 52 -6.77 0.09 -14.48
N ASP A 53 -6.72 -0.75 -15.51
CA ASP A 53 -7.88 -1.45 -16.08
C ASP A 53 -8.23 -2.76 -15.36
N LEU A 54 -7.48 -3.12 -14.30
CA LEU A 54 -7.63 -4.35 -13.53
C LEU A 54 -7.44 -5.65 -14.35
N SER A 55 -6.92 -5.56 -15.57
CA SER A 55 -6.78 -6.71 -16.48
C SER A 55 -5.88 -7.82 -15.95
N ASP A 56 -4.91 -7.48 -15.10
CA ASP A 56 -3.98 -8.42 -14.46
C ASP A 56 -4.39 -8.85 -13.05
N LEU A 57 -5.56 -8.42 -12.55
CA LEU A 57 -5.98 -8.70 -11.17
C LEU A 57 -6.03 -10.20 -10.86
N LEU A 58 -6.61 -11.00 -11.75
CA LEU A 58 -6.73 -12.45 -11.56
C LEU A 58 -5.37 -13.14 -11.58
N GLU A 59 -4.46 -12.67 -12.44
CA GLU A 59 -3.07 -13.16 -12.51
C GLU A 59 -2.34 -12.87 -11.19
N LYS A 60 -2.42 -11.64 -10.67
CA LYS A 60 -1.79 -11.26 -9.40
C LYS A 60 -2.36 -12.03 -8.21
N LEU A 61 -3.67 -12.29 -8.20
CA LEU A 61 -4.30 -13.11 -7.17
C LEU A 61 -3.85 -14.57 -7.23
N LYS A 62 -3.69 -15.13 -8.43
CA LYS A 62 -3.16 -16.49 -8.60
C LYS A 62 -1.72 -16.58 -8.09
N TRP A 63 -0.87 -15.65 -8.52
CA TRP A 63 0.50 -15.53 -8.03
C TRP A 63 0.55 -15.43 -6.49
N ALA A 64 -0.30 -14.60 -5.89
CA ALA A 64 -0.34 -14.43 -4.44
C ALA A 64 -0.75 -15.70 -3.68
N ARG A 65 -1.61 -16.54 -4.27
CA ARG A 65 -2.00 -17.85 -3.70
C ARG A 65 -0.89 -18.89 -3.79
N GLU A 66 -0.06 -18.82 -4.83
CA GLU A 66 1.04 -19.75 -5.07
C GLU A 66 2.32 -19.35 -4.28
N ASN A 67 2.40 -18.12 -3.79
CA ASN A 67 3.60 -17.53 -3.17
C ASN A 67 3.33 -17.04 -1.73
N ASP A 68 2.71 -17.86 -0.90
CA ASP A 68 2.28 -17.49 0.46
C ASP A 68 3.41 -16.92 1.34
N GLU A 69 4.62 -17.46 1.26
CA GLU A 69 5.77 -16.97 2.03
C GLU A 69 6.21 -15.56 1.62
N GLU A 70 6.20 -15.25 0.31
CA GLU A 70 6.53 -13.92 -0.17
C GLU A 70 5.43 -12.93 0.22
N VAL A 71 4.17 -13.34 0.12
CA VAL A 71 3.02 -12.54 0.57
C VAL A 71 3.17 -12.17 2.05
N GLN A 72 3.53 -13.11 2.92
CA GLN A 72 3.77 -12.81 4.33
C GLN A 72 4.95 -11.85 4.55
N ARG A 73 6.01 -11.93 3.74
CA ARG A 73 7.13 -10.98 3.78
C ARG A 73 6.69 -9.57 3.38
N ILE A 74 5.88 -9.44 2.33
CA ILE A 74 5.33 -8.15 1.87
C ILE A 74 4.46 -7.53 2.95
N ILE A 75 3.53 -8.30 3.54
CA ILE A 75 2.65 -7.83 4.61
C ILE A 75 3.46 -7.29 5.80
N LYS A 76 4.46 -8.05 6.27
CA LYS A 76 5.32 -7.62 7.39
C LYS A 76 6.10 -6.34 7.08
N ARG A 77 6.57 -6.19 5.83
CA ARG A 77 7.26 -4.97 5.39
C ARG A 77 6.32 -3.76 5.34
N ALA A 78 5.09 -3.95 4.85
CA ALA A 78 4.05 -2.93 4.83
C ALA A 78 3.68 -2.44 6.24
N GLN A 79 3.50 -3.38 7.18
CA GLN A 79 3.22 -3.06 8.58
C GLN A 79 4.35 -2.25 9.22
N ARG A 80 5.61 -2.67 9.01
CA ARG A 80 6.79 -1.93 9.49
C ARG A 80 6.90 -0.55 8.87
N PHE A 81 6.54 -0.40 7.60
CA PHE A 81 6.48 0.89 6.93
C PHE A 81 5.44 1.80 7.60
N SER A 82 4.21 1.32 7.77
CA SER A 82 3.16 2.13 8.40
C SER A 82 3.50 2.52 9.84
N GLN A 83 4.07 1.62 10.64
CA GLN A 83 4.53 1.96 12.00
C GLN A 83 5.56 3.10 12.04
N LYS A 84 6.38 3.25 11.00
CA LYS A 84 7.41 4.30 10.91
C LYS A 84 6.93 5.61 10.31
N HIS A 85 5.82 5.62 9.58
CA HIS A 85 5.38 6.81 8.82
C HIS A 85 4.00 7.32 9.25
N SER A 86 3.18 6.50 9.91
CA SER A 86 1.79 6.83 10.24
C SER A 86 1.56 7.26 11.69
N LEU A 87 2.60 7.36 12.53
CA LEU A 87 2.46 7.90 13.88
C LEU A 87 2.23 9.43 13.83
N PRO A 88 1.40 10.00 14.74
CA PRO A 88 1.10 11.43 14.76
C PRO A 88 2.34 12.33 14.73
N ASN A 89 3.41 11.93 15.42
CA ASN A 89 4.66 12.67 15.46
C ASN A 89 5.31 12.80 14.06
N HIS A 90 5.24 11.76 13.22
CA HIS A 90 5.81 11.80 11.86
C HIS A 90 5.02 12.73 10.94
N ILE A 91 3.69 12.76 11.08
CA ILE A 91 2.82 13.67 10.33
C ILE A 91 3.12 15.12 10.72
N LEU A 92 3.23 15.42 12.02
CA LEU A 92 3.58 16.76 12.52
C LEU A 92 4.98 17.19 12.04
N CYS A 93 5.98 16.30 12.05
CA CYS A 93 7.30 16.59 11.51
C CYS A 93 7.28 16.89 10.00
N TYR A 94 6.47 16.16 9.22
CA TYR A 94 6.29 16.43 7.80
C TYR A 94 5.70 17.83 7.57
N HIS A 95 4.66 18.19 8.32
CA HIS A 95 4.08 19.54 8.26
C HIS A 95 5.09 20.63 8.66
N MET A 96 5.85 20.45 9.74
CA MET A 96 6.88 21.41 10.14
C MET A 96 7.94 21.63 9.05
N LYS A 97 8.37 20.57 8.36
CA LYS A 97 9.38 20.67 7.29
C LYS A 97 8.90 21.40 6.04
N ILE A 98 7.59 21.35 5.74
CA ILE A 98 7.03 21.98 4.54
C ILE A 98 6.75 23.46 4.76
N PHE A 99 6.42 23.85 5.98
CA PHE A 99 6.06 25.23 6.33
C PHE A 99 7.23 26.04 6.96
N GLN A 100 8.47 25.55 6.84
CA GLN A 100 9.71 26.31 7.08
C GLN A 100 10.29 26.79 5.75
#